data_AF-Q63IG1-F1
#
_entry.id   AF-Q63IG1-F1
#
_cell.length_a   1.000
_cell.length_b   1.000
_cell.length_c   1.000
_cell.angle_alpha   90.00
_cell.angle_beta   90.00
_cell.angle_gamma   90.00
#
_symmetry.space_group_name_H-M   'P 1'
#
loop_
_entity.id
_entity.type
_entity.pdbx_description
1 polymer ?
#
loop_
_entity_poly.entity_id
_entity_poly.type
_entity_poly.pdbx_seq_one_letter_code
_entity_poly.pdbx_strand_id
1 'polypeptide(L)' 'MKLVEPGKPDVSYGLHKLKGSQASVGGKGGAMPFGEPRAARERVDALERWIGNGAPNN' A
#
# COMPACT_ATOMS: atom_id res chain seq x y z
N MET A 1 6.52 8.16 7.43
CA MET A 1 5.94 7.64 6.17
C MET A 1 4.44 7.68 6.27
N LYS A 2 3.75 8.19 5.24
CA LYS A 2 2.27 8.18 5.21
C LYS A 2 1.77 6.87 4.64
N LEU A 3 0.66 6.37 5.19
CA LEU A 3 0.00 5.15 4.69
C LEU A 3 -0.53 5.36 3.26
N VAL A 4 -1.08 6.54 3.01
CA VAL A 4 -1.57 6.99 1.71
C VAL A 4 -1.00 8.38 1.46
N GLU A 5 -0.34 8.56 0.33
CA GLU A 5 0.03 9.86 -0.23
C GLU A 5 -0.79 10.06 -1.51
N PRO A 6 -1.82 10.93 -1.49
CA PRO A 6 -2.67 11.20 -2.64
C PRO A 6 -1.89 11.49 -3.93
N GLY A 7 -2.22 10.79 -5.00
CA GLY A 7 -1.57 10.93 -6.30
C GLY A 7 -0.18 10.29 -6.39
N LYS A 8 0.34 9.69 -5.31
CA LYS A 8 1.69 9.09 -5.27
C LYS A 8 1.64 7.67 -4.70
N PRO A 9 1.15 6.69 -5.46
CA PRO A 9 1.08 5.29 -5.02
C PRO A 9 2.46 4.72 -4.64
N ASP A 10 3.50 5.07 -5.39
CA ASP A 10 4.86 4.51 -5.21
C ASP A 10 5.57 4.91 -3.92
N VAL A 11 5.09 5.93 -3.22
CA VAL A 11 5.63 6.36 -1.90
C VAL A 11 4.65 6.09 -0.76
N SER A 12 3.47 5.53 -1.09
CA SER A 12 2.43 5.23 -0.12
C SER A 12 2.78 3.97 0.65
N TYR A 13 3.09 4.13 1.94
CA TYR A 13 3.62 3.05 2.78
C TYR A 13 2.63 1.91 2.98
N GLY A 14 1.32 2.18 2.95
CA GLY A 14 0.28 1.15 2.98
C GLY A 14 0.40 0.18 1.80
N LEU A 15 0.71 0.72 0.61
CA LEU A 15 0.92 -0.10 -0.59
C LEU A 15 2.17 -0.98 -0.44
N HIS A 16 3.27 -0.43 0.07
CA HIS A 16 4.48 -1.21 0.37
C HIS A 16 4.24 -2.33 1.38
N LYS A 17 3.41 -2.08 2.39
CA LYS A 17 3.03 -3.09 3.39
C LYS A 17 2.23 -4.23 2.78
N LEU A 18 1.30 -3.94 1.87
CA LEU A 18 0.51 -4.97 1.18
C LEU A 18 1.36 -5.74 0.15
N LYS A 19 2.20 -5.03 -0.61
CA LYS A 19 3.12 -5.62 -1.61
C LYS A 19 4.31 -6.35 -0.97
N GLY A 20 4.60 -6.11 0.31
CA GLY A 20 5.73 -6.73 1.01
C GLY A 20 7.08 -6.07 0.71
N SER A 21 7.09 -4.88 0.12
CA SER A 21 8.30 -4.11 -0.21
C SER A 21 8.67 -3.07 0.86
N GLN A 22 8.03 -3.08 2.03
CA GLN A 22 8.24 -2.11 3.10
C GLN A 22 9.71 -1.97 3.53
N ALA A 23 10.48 -3.05 3.50
CA ALA A 23 11.90 -3.01 3.89
C ALA A 23 12.75 -2.16 2.92
N SER A 24 12.37 -2.10 1.64
CA SER A 24 13.08 -1.32 0.62
C SER A 24 12.94 0.20 0.80
N VAL A 25 11.92 0.65 1.55
CA VAL A 25 11.65 2.08 1.81
C VAL A 25 11.94 2.48 3.26
N GLY A 26 12.80 1.72 3.96
CA GLY A 26 13.17 1.99 5.36
C GLY A 26 12.08 1.62 6.37
N GLY A 27 11.07 0.85 5.94
CA GLY A 27 10.04 0.29 6.80
C GLY A 27 10.54 -0.87 7.67
N LYS A 28 9.79 -1.14 8.73
CA LYS A 28 10.09 -2.23 9.69
C LYS A 28 8.96 -3.25 9.72
N GLY A 29 9.26 -4.45 10.19
CA GLY A 29 8.32 -5.57 10.30
C GLY A 29 7.98 -6.21 8.95
N GLY A 30 7.05 -7.17 8.98
CA GLY A 30 6.62 -7.93 7.80
C GLY A 30 5.64 -7.19 6.89
N ALA A 31 5.27 -7.89 5.81
CA ALA A 31 4.13 -7.54 4.98
C ALA A 31 2.82 -7.68 5.77
N MET A 32 1.78 -7.00 5.32
CA MET A 32 0.43 -7.07 5.88
C MET A 32 -0.51 -7.83 4.92
N PRO A 33 -1.52 -8.55 5.45
CA PRO A 33 -1.78 -8.73 6.88
C PRO A 33 -0.81 -9.73 7.53
N PHE A 34 -0.51 -9.53 8.81
CA PHE A 34 0.41 -10.41 9.55
C PHE A 34 -0.35 -11.62 10.10
N GLY A 35 0.18 -12.83 9.87
CA GLY A 35 -0.46 -14.07 10.34
C GLY A 35 -1.69 -14.51 9.54
N GLU A 36 -2.08 -13.76 8.50
CA GLU A 36 -3.19 -14.07 7.61
C GLU A 36 -2.73 -14.12 6.14
N PRO A 37 -3.54 -14.70 5.23
CA PRO A 37 -3.27 -14.64 3.80
C PRO A 37 -3.11 -13.20 3.29
N ARG A 38 -2.29 -13.03 2.25
CA ARG A 38 -2.16 -11.72 1.58
C ARG A 38 -3.49 -11.26 1.02
N ALA A 39 -3.67 -9.94 0.99
CA ALA A 39 -4.77 -9.33 0.28
C ALA A 39 -4.77 -9.78 -1.19
N ALA A 40 -5.96 -10.01 -1.74
CA ALA A 40 -6.14 -10.35 -3.15
C ALA A 40 -5.50 -9.28 -4.05
N ARG A 41 -4.85 -9.72 -5.12
CA ARG A 41 -4.11 -8.83 -6.03
C ARG A 41 -5.02 -7.75 -6.60
N GLU A 42 -6.26 -8.09 -6.96
CA GLU A 42 -7.20 -7.11 -7.51
C GLU A 42 -7.52 -5.99 -6.52
N ARG A 43 -7.54 -6.27 -5.21
CA ARG A 43 -7.75 -5.23 -4.19
C ARG A 43 -6.54 -4.33 -4.02
N VAL A 44 -5.33 -4.87 -4.10
CA VAL A 44 -4.09 -4.08 -4.06
C VAL A 44 -4.00 -3.18 -5.29
N ASP A 45 -4.32 -3.71 -6.47
CA ASP A 45 -4.32 -2.94 -7.72
C ASP A 45 -5.42 -1.85 -7.71
N ALA A 46 -6.60 -2.15 -7.14
CA ALA A 46 -7.66 -1.15 -6.96
C ALA A 46 -7.24 -0.03 -6.00
N LEU A 47 -6.56 -0.37 -4.89
CA LEU A 47 -6.01 0.62 -3.96
C LEU A 47 -4.95 1.48 -4.64
N GLU A 48 -4.03 0.89 -5.41
CA GLU A 48 -3.01 1.61 -6.16
C GLU A 48 -3.62 2.65 -7.12
N ARG A 49 -4.66 2.25 -7.86
CA ARG A 49 -5.43 3.16 -8.73
C ARG A 49 -6.14 4.26 -7.95
N TRP A 50 -6.80 3.92 -6.84
CA TRP A 50 -7.49 4.92 -6.00
C TRP A 50 -6.51 5.95 -5.43
N ILE A 51 -5.32 5.52 -4.97
CA ILE A 51 -4.26 6.44 -4.54
C ILE A 51 -3.79 7.29 -5.73
N GLY A 52 -3.54 6.68 -6.89
CA GLY A 52 -3.14 7.38 -8.12
C GLY A 52 -4.13 8.45 -8.56
N ASN A 53 -5.43 8.24 -8.32
CA ASN A 53 -6.50 9.19 -8.59
C ASN A 53 -6.62 10.32 -7.55
N GLY A 54 -5.66 10.45 -6.65
CA GLY A 54 -5.69 11.49 -5.60
C GLY A 54 -6.42 11.06 -4.33
N ALA A 55 -6.67 9.77 -4.13
CA ALA A 55 -7.33 9.24 -2.94
C ALA A 55 -8.63 10.00 -2.57
N PRO A 56 -9.58 10.15 -3.51
CA PRO A 56 -10.78 10.95 -3.28
C PRO A 56 -11.64 10.36 -2.15
N ASN A 57 -12.26 11.25 -1.39
CA ASN A 57 -13.30 10.92 -0.42
C ASN A 57 -14.66 11.22 -1.06
N ASN A 58 -15.17 10.26 -1.82
CA ASN A 58 -16.36 10.37 -2.65
C ASN A 58 -17.55 9.58 -2.11
#